data_AF-A0A383A4S3-F1
#
_entry.id   AF-A0A383A4S3-F1
#
_cell.length_a   1.000
_cell.length_b   1.000
_cell.length_c   1.000
_cell.angle_alpha   90.00
_cell.angle_beta   90.00
_cell.angle_gamma   90.00
#
_symmetry.space_group_name_H-M   'P 1'
#
loop_
_entity.id
_entity.type
_entity.pdbx_description
1 polymer ?
#
loop_
_entity_poly.entity_id
_entity_poly.type
_entity_poly.pdbx_seq_one_letter_code
_entity_poly.pdbx_strand_id
1 'polypeptide(L)'
;MIISFHDLHPGSWECCRQFIDRCRELGAGKMSLLIIPQYHGQPPFTENPAFLEWLQGLPREDFDLCLHGYYHKGDQVRGNWFQQLKGNVYTTGEGEFYQLSISQAEEKLAAGLSLFIPNELPVYGFTPPAWLASQEAKIAIRKSGFLYNTLWNG
;
A
#
# COMPACT_ATOMS: atom_id res chain seq x y z
N MET A 1 4.19 -8.31 18.65
CA MET A 1 3.14 -8.59 17.64
C MET A 1 2.92 -7.31 16.85
N ILE A 2 2.80 -7.39 15.53
CA ILE A 2 2.44 -6.27 14.66
C ILE A 2 1.05 -6.57 14.13
N ILE A 3 0.16 -5.56 14.16
CA ILE A 3 -1.18 -5.64 13.59
C ILE A 3 -1.21 -4.66 12.43
N SER A 4 -1.56 -5.13 11.25
CA SER A 4 -1.67 -4.31 10.05
C SER A 4 -3.06 -4.40 9.44
N PHE A 5 -3.61 -3.26 9.05
CA PHE A 5 -4.79 -3.20 8.19
C PHE A 5 -4.34 -2.95 6.76
N HIS A 6 -4.64 -3.90 5.87
CA HIS A 6 -4.29 -3.85 4.45
C HIS A 6 -5.40 -3.21 3.63
N ASP A 7 -5.05 -2.76 2.43
CA ASP A 7 -5.98 -2.23 1.44
C ASP A 7 -6.81 -1.03 1.92
N LEU A 8 -6.21 -0.14 2.71
CA LEU A 8 -6.88 1.04 3.22
C LEU A 8 -7.03 2.10 2.11
N HIS A 9 -8.28 2.42 1.81
CA HIS A 9 -8.67 3.46 0.87
C HIS A 9 -10.05 4.00 1.32
N PRO A 10 -10.58 5.10 0.74
CA PRO A 10 -11.84 5.67 1.20
C PRO A 10 -13.02 4.67 1.24
N GLY A 11 -13.04 3.68 0.34
CA GLY A 11 -14.08 2.64 0.29
C GLY A 11 -13.98 1.59 1.41
N SER A 12 -12.80 1.33 1.96
CA SER A 12 -12.58 0.37 3.07
C SER A 12 -12.49 1.04 4.44
N TRP A 13 -12.58 2.38 4.49
CA TRP A 13 -12.33 3.17 5.68
C TRP A 13 -13.19 2.77 6.90
N GLU A 14 -14.49 2.56 6.69
CA GLU A 14 -15.40 2.21 7.79
C GLU A 14 -15.05 0.83 8.39
N CYS A 15 -14.66 -0.14 7.54
CA CYS A 15 -14.16 -1.42 8.00
C CYS A 15 -12.85 -1.28 8.81
N CYS A 16 -11.95 -0.40 8.37
CA CYS A 16 -10.72 -0.10 9.09
C CYS A 16 -10.99 0.51 10.48
N ARG A 17 -11.95 1.44 10.59
CA ARG A 17 -12.34 2.02 11.89
C ARG A 17 -12.84 0.94 12.86
N GLN A 18 -13.74 0.08 12.40
CA GLN A 18 -14.27 -1.02 13.21
C GLN A 18 -13.17 -2.01 13.62
N PHE A 19 -12.24 -2.29 12.72
CA PHE A 19 -11.06 -3.11 13.01
C PHE A 19 -10.19 -2.47 14.11
N ILE A 20 -9.90 -1.18 14.01
CA ILE A 20 -9.10 -0.45 15.00
C ILE A 20 -9.77 -0.51 16.37
N ASP A 21 -11.07 -0.25 16.44
CA ASP A 21 -11.84 -0.30 17.69
C ASP A 21 -11.76 -1.69 18.31
N ARG A 22 -11.95 -2.75 17.50
CA ARG A 22 -11.87 -4.13 17.97
C ARG A 22 -10.47 -4.52 18.46
N CYS A 23 -9.42 -4.07 17.78
CA CYS A 23 -8.06 -4.32 18.22
C CYS A 23 -7.77 -3.61 19.56
N ARG A 24 -8.25 -2.38 19.74
CA ARG A 24 -8.11 -1.63 21.00
C ARG A 24 -8.82 -2.32 22.16
N GLU A 25 -10.03 -2.85 21.95
CA GLU A 25 -10.74 -3.67 22.95
C GLU A 25 -9.94 -4.90 23.39
N LEU A 26 -9.10 -5.45 22.50
CA LEU A 26 -8.23 -6.58 22.77
C LEU A 26 -6.85 -6.17 23.32
N GLY A 27 -6.65 -4.90 23.66
CA GLY A 27 -5.40 -4.38 24.23
C GLY A 27 -4.32 -4.05 23.19
N ALA A 28 -4.65 -4.04 21.90
CA ALA A 28 -3.74 -3.64 20.84
C ALA A 28 -3.97 -2.17 20.44
N GLY A 29 -3.09 -1.28 20.91
CA GLY A 29 -3.14 0.15 20.58
C GLY A 29 -2.34 0.54 19.34
N LYS A 30 -1.31 -0.24 18.97
CA LYS A 30 -0.37 0.11 17.89
C LYS A 30 -0.62 -0.71 16.63
N MET A 31 -0.72 -0.04 15.49
CA MET A 31 -1.07 -0.67 14.21
C MET A 31 -0.36 0.00 13.03
N SER A 32 -0.17 -0.76 11.95
CA SER A 32 0.26 -0.22 10.67
C SER A 32 -0.93 -0.14 9.71
N LEU A 33 -1.12 1.01 9.08
CA LEU A 33 -2.20 1.23 8.10
C LEU A 33 -1.60 1.33 6.70
N LEU A 34 -1.94 0.38 5.84
CA LEU A 34 -1.41 0.25 4.50
C LEU A 34 -2.35 0.92 3.51
N ILE A 35 -1.99 2.13 3.09
CA ILE A 35 -2.86 3.03 2.34
C ILE A 35 -2.58 2.93 0.84
N ILE A 36 -3.65 2.81 0.07
CA ILE A 36 -3.63 2.86 -1.38
C ILE A 36 -3.96 4.30 -1.81
N PRO A 37 -3.03 5.01 -2.45
CA PRO A 37 -3.20 6.43 -2.74
C PRO A 37 -4.35 6.73 -3.71
N GLN A 38 -4.51 5.91 -4.74
CA GLN A 38 -5.53 6.09 -5.77
C GLN A 38 -6.15 4.75 -6.16
N TYR A 39 -6.98 4.19 -5.27
CA TYR A 39 -7.51 2.84 -5.45
C TYR A 39 -8.24 2.64 -6.79
N HIS A 40 -7.79 1.68 -7.59
CA HIS A 40 -8.39 1.25 -8.86
C HIS A 40 -8.68 2.39 -9.86
N GLY A 41 -7.90 3.48 -9.80
CA GLY A 41 -8.08 4.65 -10.68
C GLY A 41 -9.29 5.53 -10.33
N GLN A 42 -9.89 5.34 -9.15
CA GLN A 42 -10.82 6.30 -8.54
C GLN A 42 -10.10 7.63 -8.27
N PRO A 43 -10.79 8.70 -7.84
CA PRO A 43 -10.11 9.88 -7.33
C PRO A 43 -9.10 9.53 -6.21
N PRO A 44 -7.96 10.23 -6.12
CA PRO A 44 -6.99 10.04 -5.05
C PRO A 44 -7.64 10.26 -3.68
N PHE A 45 -7.12 9.61 -2.64
CA PHE A 45 -7.70 9.70 -1.30
C PHE A 45 -7.79 11.14 -0.76
N THR A 46 -6.93 12.04 -1.25
CA THR A 46 -6.90 13.46 -0.90
C THR A 46 -8.14 14.22 -1.39
N GLU A 47 -8.87 13.70 -2.39
CA GLU A 47 -10.15 14.24 -2.84
C GLU A 47 -11.33 13.78 -1.97
N ASN A 48 -11.09 12.98 -0.92
CA ASN A 48 -12.06 12.69 0.13
C ASN A 48 -11.66 13.42 1.43
N PRO A 49 -12.24 14.61 1.71
CA PRO A 49 -11.82 15.44 2.84
C PRO A 49 -11.97 14.73 4.19
N ALA A 50 -13.07 13.98 4.40
CA ALA A 50 -13.32 13.30 5.66
C ALA A 50 -12.29 12.19 5.94
N PHE A 51 -11.91 11.44 4.91
CA PHE A 51 -10.88 10.41 5.02
C PHE A 51 -9.49 11.03 5.26
N LEU A 52 -9.18 12.12 4.55
CA LEU A 52 -7.92 12.84 4.71
C LEU A 52 -7.78 13.43 6.13
N GLU A 53 -8.81 14.13 6.62
CA GLU A 53 -8.85 14.68 7.98
C GLU A 53 -8.69 13.58 9.03
N TRP A 54 -9.33 12.42 8.82
CA TRP A 54 -9.17 11.28 9.71
C TRP A 54 -7.72 10.76 9.74
N LEU A 55 -7.08 10.59 8.58
CA LEU A 55 -5.66 10.20 8.53
C LEU A 55 -4.76 11.22 9.23
N GLN A 56 -5.04 12.51 9.06
CA GLN A 56 -4.31 13.59 9.74
C GLN A 56 -4.49 13.55 11.26
N GLY A 57 -5.69 13.19 11.73
CA GLY A 57 -6.02 13.08 13.15
C GLY A 57 -5.50 11.83 13.87
N LEU A 58 -4.93 10.84 13.17
CA LEU A 58 -4.41 9.63 13.81
C LEU A 58 -3.15 9.93 14.65
N PRO A 59 -3.07 9.50 15.93
CA PRO A 59 -1.87 9.65 16.74
C PRO A 59 -0.70 8.85 16.16
N ARG A 60 0.40 9.53 15.83
CA ARG A 60 1.56 8.92 15.13
C ARG A 60 2.35 7.97 16.02
N GLU A 61 2.19 8.04 17.33
CA GLU A 61 2.74 7.11 18.31
C GLU A 61 2.05 5.73 18.30
N ASP A 62 0.82 5.68 17.77
CA ASP A 62 -0.03 4.49 17.69
C ASP A 62 -0.15 3.96 16.26
N PHE A 63 -0.11 4.84 15.25
CA PHE A 63 -0.34 4.46 13.85
C PHE A 63 0.86 4.77 12.96
N ASP A 64 1.39 3.70 12.36
CA ASP A 64 2.39 3.79 11.29
C ASP A 64 1.67 3.80 9.94
N LEU A 65 1.82 4.86 9.16
CA LEU A 65 1.31 4.89 7.78
C LEU A 65 2.32 4.22 6.84
N CYS A 66 1.81 3.31 6.01
CA CYS A 66 2.59 2.52 5.06
C CYS A 66 1.97 2.67 3.67
N LEU A 67 2.79 2.89 2.65
CA LEU A 67 2.33 2.97 1.28
C LEU A 67 2.05 1.56 0.74
N HIS A 68 0.88 1.36 0.15
CA HIS A 68 0.42 0.06 -0.37
C HIS A 68 0.22 0.04 -1.89
N GLY A 69 1.30 0.30 -2.63
CA GLY A 69 1.25 0.52 -4.07
C GLY A 69 0.76 1.93 -4.43
N TYR A 70 0.23 2.10 -5.64
CA TYR A 70 -0.38 3.37 -6.07
C TYR A 70 -1.84 3.18 -6.44
N TYR A 71 -2.10 2.29 -7.41
CA TYR A 71 -3.46 1.96 -7.83
C TYR A 71 -4.02 0.71 -7.16
N HIS A 72 -3.15 -0.15 -6.61
CA HIS A 72 -3.52 -1.51 -6.21
C HIS A 72 -4.13 -2.27 -7.40
N LYS A 73 -3.49 -2.15 -8.56
CA LYS A 73 -3.90 -2.82 -9.80
C LYS A 73 -2.65 -3.30 -10.54
N GLY A 74 -2.54 -4.61 -10.69
CA GLY A 74 -1.61 -5.29 -11.58
C GLY A 74 -2.04 -5.16 -13.03
N ASP A 75 -1.08 -4.85 -13.90
CA ASP A 75 -1.26 -5.00 -15.33
C ASP A 75 -1.40 -6.48 -15.70
N GLN A 76 -1.95 -6.76 -16.90
CA GLN A 76 -1.98 -8.13 -17.43
C GLN A 76 -0.57 -8.71 -17.41
N VAL A 77 -0.41 -9.87 -16.75
CA VAL A 77 0.87 -10.57 -16.63
C VAL A 77 1.38 -10.92 -18.02
N ARG A 78 2.50 -10.32 -18.42
CA ARG A 78 3.18 -10.63 -19.69
C ARG A 78 4.09 -11.83 -19.50
N GLY A 79 3.97 -12.87 -20.34
CA GLY A 79 4.82 -14.06 -20.26
C GLY A 79 4.22 -15.34 -20.87
N ASN A 80 4.97 -16.45 -20.83
CA ASN A 80 4.52 -17.75 -21.33
C ASN A 80 3.29 -18.26 -20.55
N TRP A 81 2.52 -19.19 -21.12
CA TRP A 81 1.27 -19.68 -20.54
C TRP A 81 1.40 -20.21 -19.09
N PHE A 82 2.55 -20.75 -18.70
CA PHE A 82 2.86 -21.12 -17.31
C PHE A 82 3.01 -19.92 -16.36
N GLN A 83 3.56 -18.80 -16.83
CA GLN A 83 3.66 -17.54 -16.07
C GLN A 83 2.29 -16.85 -16.00
N GLN A 84 1.46 -16.98 -17.03
CA GLN A 84 0.07 -16.53 -17.00
C GLN A 84 -0.78 -17.37 -16.03
N LEU A 85 -0.57 -18.69 -15.93
CA LEU A 85 -1.22 -19.54 -14.93
C LEU A 85 -0.75 -19.22 -13.51
N LYS A 86 0.55 -19.02 -13.28
CA LYS A 86 1.04 -18.54 -11.97
C LYS A 86 0.54 -17.13 -11.66
N GLY A 87 0.48 -16.26 -12.66
CA GLY A 87 -0.12 -14.94 -12.59
C GLY A 87 -1.60 -14.99 -12.23
N ASN A 88 -2.41 -15.84 -12.87
CA ASN A 88 -3.84 -15.95 -12.56
C ASN A 88 -4.13 -16.60 -11.19
N VAL A 89 -3.20 -17.40 -10.66
CA VAL A 89 -3.34 -18.01 -9.32
C VAL A 89 -2.80 -17.10 -8.20
N TYR A 90 -1.84 -16.20 -8.48
CA TYR A 90 -1.21 -15.32 -7.48
C TYR A 90 -1.50 -13.81 -7.63
N THR A 91 -1.94 -13.37 -8.79
CA THR A 91 -2.29 -11.98 -9.10
C THR A 91 -3.67 -11.98 -9.74
N THR A 92 -4.71 -11.84 -8.94
CA THR A 92 -6.08 -11.56 -9.41
C THR A 92 -6.19 -10.17 -10.07
N GLY A 93 -5.17 -9.75 -10.83
CA GLY A 93 -5.01 -8.37 -11.29
C GLY A 93 -4.54 -7.41 -10.20
N GLU A 94 -4.00 -7.90 -9.08
CA GLU A 94 -3.63 -7.07 -7.91
C GLU A 94 -2.11 -6.89 -7.76
N GLY A 95 -1.27 -7.62 -8.50
CA GLY A 95 0.20 -7.58 -8.38
C GLY A 95 0.85 -6.35 -9.05
N GLU A 96 0.50 -5.13 -8.61
CA GLU A 96 0.94 -3.87 -9.23
C GLU A 96 2.47 -3.78 -9.44
N PHE A 97 3.27 -4.30 -8.52
CA PHE A 97 4.73 -4.22 -8.55
C PHE A 97 5.40 -5.49 -9.11
N TYR A 98 4.62 -6.51 -9.51
CA TYR A 98 5.14 -7.85 -9.81
C TYR A 98 6.08 -7.90 -11.02
N GLN A 99 5.84 -7.09 -12.06
CA GLN A 99 6.60 -7.10 -13.32
C GLN A 99 7.17 -5.73 -13.71
N LEU A 100 7.20 -4.77 -12.78
CA LEU A 100 7.67 -3.42 -13.10
C LEU A 100 9.18 -3.38 -13.32
N SER A 101 9.62 -2.52 -14.24
CA SER A 101 11.01 -2.08 -14.30
C SER A 101 11.35 -1.17 -13.11
N ILE A 102 12.63 -0.86 -12.95
CA ILE A 102 13.09 0.11 -11.93
C ILE A 102 12.35 1.45 -12.12
N SER A 103 12.34 1.98 -13.35
CA SER A 103 11.75 3.30 -13.63
C SER A 103 10.24 3.34 -13.39
N GLN A 104 9.51 2.28 -13.77
CA GLN A 104 8.06 2.20 -13.53
C GLN A 104 7.73 2.12 -12.04
N ALA A 105 8.55 1.39 -11.27
CA ALA A 105 8.39 1.31 -9.83
C ALA A 105 8.71 2.66 -9.16
N GLU A 106 9.79 3.34 -9.57
CA GLU A 106 10.14 4.68 -9.08
C GLU A 106 9.03 5.70 -9.38
N GLU A 107 8.45 5.68 -10.58
CA GLU A 107 7.34 6.55 -10.97
C GLU A 107 6.12 6.35 -10.07
N LYS A 108 5.69 5.09 -9.86
CA LYS A 108 4.54 4.79 -8.99
C LYS A 108 4.79 5.14 -7.53
N LEU A 109 5.99 4.88 -7.01
CA LEU A 109 6.36 5.24 -5.64
C LEU A 109 6.35 6.75 -5.46
N ALA A 110 6.92 7.50 -6.41
CA ALA A 110 6.90 8.96 -6.40
C ALA A 110 5.48 9.53 -6.50
N ALA A 111 4.63 8.97 -7.38
CA ALA A 111 3.24 9.36 -7.52
C ALA A 111 2.42 9.07 -6.25
N GLY A 112 2.69 7.96 -5.57
CA GLY A 112 2.08 7.67 -4.27
C GLY A 112 2.51 8.67 -3.22
N LEU A 113 3.82 8.87 -3.03
CA LEU A 113 4.38 9.76 -2.02
C LEU A 113 4.00 11.23 -2.22
N SER A 114 3.79 11.68 -3.46
CA SER A 114 3.39 13.05 -3.76
C SER A 114 2.01 13.41 -3.21
N LEU A 115 1.16 12.43 -2.89
CA LEU A 115 -0.13 12.66 -2.22
C LEU A 115 0.00 12.73 -0.69
N PHE A 116 1.09 12.24 -0.11
CA PHE A 116 1.30 12.24 1.34
C PHE A 116 2.07 13.47 1.81
N ILE A 117 3.14 13.83 1.10
CA ILE A 117 4.06 14.90 1.51
C ILE A 117 3.36 16.26 1.70
N PRO A 118 2.53 16.76 0.75
CA PRO A 118 1.85 18.04 0.91
C PRO A 118 0.77 18.04 2.00
N ASN A 119 0.30 16.87 2.40
CA ASN A 119 -0.76 16.69 3.40
C ASN A 119 -0.22 16.37 4.79
N GLU A 120 1.10 16.48 4.99
CA GLU A 120 1.80 16.25 6.26
C GLU A 120 1.55 14.85 6.84
N LEU A 121 1.38 13.86 5.96
CA LEU A 121 1.20 12.46 6.33
C LEU A 121 2.56 11.73 6.21
N PRO A 122 3.28 11.48 7.31
CA PRO A 122 4.55 10.75 7.23
C PRO A 122 4.30 9.30 6.83
N VAL A 123 5.01 8.84 5.80
CA VAL A 123 4.99 7.43 5.36
C VAL A 123 6.27 6.75 5.81
N TYR A 124 6.14 5.71 6.63
CA TYR A 124 7.29 5.03 7.23
C TYR A 124 7.71 3.79 6.46
N GLY A 125 6.75 3.12 5.82
CA GLY A 125 6.97 1.82 5.18
C GLY A 125 6.37 1.70 3.80
N PHE A 126 6.76 0.63 3.12
CA PHE A 126 6.14 0.21 1.87
C PHE A 126 5.86 -1.29 1.84
N THR A 127 4.66 -1.67 1.42
CA THR A 127 4.29 -3.06 1.12
C THR A 127 3.66 -3.07 -0.26
N PRO A 128 4.19 -3.78 -1.27
CA PRO A 128 3.51 -3.86 -2.54
C PRO A 128 2.23 -4.69 -2.39
N PRO A 129 1.20 -4.43 -3.20
CA PRO A 129 0.03 -5.28 -3.34
C PRO A 129 0.40 -6.75 -3.54
N ALA A 130 -0.33 -7.65 -2.88
CA ALA A 130 -0.05 -9.09 -2.81
C ALA A 130 1.37 -9.46 -2.28
N TRP A 131 2.10 -8.53 -1.65
CA TRP A 131 3.50 -8.70 -1.24
C TRP A 131 4.47 -8.99 -2.40
N LEU A 132 4.02 -8.82 -3.65
CA LEU A 132 4.77 -9.20 -4.85
C LEU A 132 5.50 -7.99 -5.45
N ALA A 133 6.80 -8.15 -5.70
CA ALA A 133 7.60 -7.19 -6.42
C ALA A 133 8.64 -7.89 -7.31
N SER A 134 8.85 -7.37 -8.52
CA SER A 134 9.97 -7.79 -9.40
C SER A 134 11.32 -7.48 -8.74
N GLN A 135 12.41 -8.11 -9.19
CA GLN A 135 13.75 -7.80 -8.67
C GLN A 135 14.13 -6.33 -8.92
N GLU A 136 13.71 -5.77 -10.04
CA GLU A 136 13.90 -4.37 -10.37
C GLU A 136 13.09 -3.44 -9.46
N ALA A 137 11.82 -3.75 -9.21
CA ALA A 137 10.97 -3.01 -8.28
C ALA A 137 11.55 -3.03 -6.85
N LYS A 138 12.14 -4.16 -6.42
CA LYS A 138 12.84 -4.25 -5.12
C LYS A 138 14.02 -3.26 -5.02
N ILE A 139 14.72 -2.97 -6.12
CA ILE A 139 15.79 -1.96 -6.15
C ILE A 139 15.20 -0.57 -5.95
N ALA A 140 14.13 -0.23 -6.68
CA ALA A 140 13.44 1.05 -6.54
C ALA A 140 12.94 1.28 -5.10
N ILE A 141 12.23 0.29 -4.52
CA ILE A 141 11.69 0.34 -3.16
C ILE A 141 12.78 0.62 -2.12
N ARG A 142 13.95 -0.01 -2.26
CA ARG A 142 15.08 0.20 -1.33
C ARG A 142 15.67 1.62 -1.43
N LYS A 143 15.60 2.25 -2.60
CA LYS A 143 16.10 3.61 -2.82
C LYS A 143 15.12 4.69 -2.36
N SER A 144 13.85 4.36 -2.18
CA SER A 144 12.80 5.32 -1.82
C SER A 144 12.87 5.85 -0.39
N GLY A 145 13.79 5.34 0.44
CA GLY A 145 14.03 5.89 1.78
C GLY A 145 13.03 5.48 2.86
N PHE A 146 12.18 4.48 2.60
CA PHE A 146 11.31 3.90 3.62
C PHE A 146 12.13 3.27 4.76
N LEU A 147 11.65 3.40 6.01
CA LEU A 147 12.27 2.76 7.17
C LEU A 147 12.18 1.24 7.11
N TYR A 148 11.10 0.72 6.52
CA TYR A 148 10.90 -0.70 6.32
C TYR A 148 10.16 -1.00 5.02
N ASN A 149 10.27 -2.23 4.55
CA ASN A 149 9.37 -2.79 3.55
C ASN A 149 9.02 -4.23 3.90
N THR A 150 7.82 -4.66 3.51
CA THR A 150 7.34 -6.04 3.72
C THR A 150 7.09 -6.68 2.37
N LEU A 151 7.93 -7.65 2.00
CA LEU A 151 7.94 -8.29 0.69
C LEU A 151 7.86 -9.80 0.86
N TRP A 152 7.22 -10.49 -0.07
CA TRP A 152 7.38 -11.92 -0.20
C TRP A 152 8.75 -12.22 -0.83
N ASN A 153 9.52 -13.03 -0.11
CA ASN A 153 10.76 -13.62 -0.57
C ASN A 153 10.44 -15.09 -0.76
N GLY A 154 10.05 -15.47 -1.98
CA GLY A 154 9.69 -16.85 -2.32
C GLY A 154 10.74 -17.88 -1.93
#